data_AF-A0A2X1N7N5-F1
#
_entry.id   AF-A0A2X1N7N5-F1
#
_cell.length_a   1.000
_cell.length_b   1.000
_cell.length_c   1.000
_cell.angle_alpha   90.00
_cell.angle_beta   90.00
_cell.angle_gamma   90.00
#
_symmetry.space_group_name_H-M   'P 1'
#
loop_
_entity.id
_entity.type
_entity.pdbx_description
1 polymer ?
#
loop_
_entity_poly.entity_id
_entity_poly.type
_entity_poly.pdbx_seq_one_letter_code
_entity_poly.pdbx_strand_id
1 'polypeptide(L)'
;MTNLPKFSTALLHPRYWLTWLGIGVLWLVVQLPYPVIYRLGCGLGKLALRFMKRRAKIVHRNLELCFPEMSEQERRKMVVKNFESVGMGLMETGMAWFWPDRRIARWTEVIGMEHIRDVQAQKRGIL
;
A
#
# COMPACT_ATOMS: atom_id res chain seq x y z
N MET A 1 16.73 -18.70 17.93
CA MET A 1 15.74 -19.40 17.07
C MET A 1 14.44 -18.63 17.13
N THR A 2 14.02 -18.01 16.04
CA THR A 2 12.74 -17.30 15.94
C THR A 2 11.60 -18.33 15.99
N ASN A 3 10.76 -18.27 17.01
CA ASN A 3 9.53 -19.07 17.06
C ASN A 3 8.54 -18.49 16.06
N LEU A 4 8.55 -19.03 14.84
CA LEU A 4 7.59 -18.66 13.82
C LEU A 4 6.22 -19.26 14.16
N PRO A 5 5.13 -18.50 14.00
CA PRO A 5 3.79 -19.03 14.20
C PRO A 5 3.55 -20.20 13.25
N LYS A 6 3.11 -21.34 13.80
CA LYS A 6 2.71 -22.50 13.00
C LYS A 6 1.25 -22.35 12.60
N PHE A 7 0.93 -22.69 11.34
CA PHE A 7 -0.45 -22.74 10.90
C PHE A 7 -1.25 -23.71 11.78
N SER A 8 -2.39 -23.26 12.28
CA SER A 8 -3.30 -24.05 13.10
C SER A 8 -4.63 -24.17 12.38
N THR A 9 -5.21 -25.37 12.38
CA THR A 9 -6.54 -25.64 11.82
C THR A 9 -7.64 -24.78 12.46
N ALA A 10 -7.39 -24.23 13.66
CA ALA A 10 -8.26 -23.24 14.30
C ALA A 10 -8.47 -21.96 13.45
N LEU A 11 -7.55 -21.65 12.53
CA LEU A 11 -7.68 -20.53 11.59
C LEU A 11 -8.70 -20.78 10.48
N LEU A 12 -9.16 -22.04 10.29
CA LEU A 12 -10.21 -22.41 9.33
C LEU A 12 -11.62 -22.36 9.93
N HIS A 13 -11.75 -22.02 11.23
CA HIS A 13 -13.03 -21.92 11.91
C HIS A 13 -13.96 -20.91 11.20
N PRO A 14 -15.29 -21.15 11.13
CA PRO A 14 -16.25 -20.28 10.43
C PRO A 14 -16.15 -18.79 10.73
N ARG A 15 -15.73 -18.44 11.95
CA ARG A 15 -15.46 -17.05 12.37
C ARG A 15 -14.47 -16.29 11.45
N TYR A 16 -13.58 -17.00 10.77
CA TYR A 16 -12.54 -16.43 9.91
C TYR A 16 -12.85 -16.51 8.43
N TRP A 17 -14.00 -17.07 8.03
CA TRP A 17 -14.34 -17.24 6.61
C TRP A 17 -14.42 -15.92 5.87
N LEU A 18 -14.90 -14.85 6.51
CA LEU A 18 -14.93 -13.52 5.88
C LEU A 18 -13.51 -12.99 5.61
N THR A 19 -12.57 -13.24 6.53
CA THR A 19 -11.16 -12.90 6.34
C THR A 19 -10.56 -13.68 5.17
N TRP A 20 -10.78 -15.01 5.12
CA TRP A 20 -10.34 -15.85 4.02
C TRP A 20 -10.95 -15.45 2.68
N LEU A 21 -12.24 -15.10 2.67
CA LEU A 21 -12.90 -14.57 1.49
C LEU A 21 -12.25 -13.26 1.02
N GLY A 22 -11.98 -12.33 1.94
CA GLY A 22 -11.28 -11.08 1.63
C GLY A 22 -9.88 -11.32 1.05
N ILE A 23 -9.12 -12.24 1.64
CA ILE A 23 -7.80 -12.65 1.13
C ILE A 23 -7.93 -13.27 -0.27
N GLY A 24 -8.90 -14.16 -0.48
CA GLY A 24 -9.16 -14.79 -1.78
C GLY A 24 -9.54 -13.77 -2.86
N VAL A 25 -10.41 -12.80 -2.53
CA VAL A 25 -10.76 -11.69 -3.42
C VAL A 25 -9.55 -10.84 -3.74
N LEU A 26 -8.75 -10.47 -2.73
CA LEU A 26 -7.51 -9.72 -2.95
C LEU A 26 -6.55 -10.48 -3.87
N TRP A 27 -6.36 -11.77 -3.62
CA TRP A 27 -5.54 -12.65 -4.45
C TRP A 27 -6.00 -12.66 -5.91
N LEU A 28 -7.31 -12.77 -6.17
CA LEU A 28 -7.89 -12.72 -7.51
C LEU A 28 -7.65 -11.36 -8.17
N VAL A 29 -7.89 -10.26 -7.44
CA VAL A 29 -7.72 -8.90 -7.96
C VAL A 29 -6.27 -8.66 -8.38
N VAL A 30 -5.29 -9.08 -7.58
CA VAL A 30 -3.88 -8.84 -7.92
C VAL A 30 -3.37 -9.74 -9.06
N GLN A 31 -4.09 -10.78 -9.48
CA GLN A 31 -3.70 -11.51 -10.69
C GLN A 31 -3.83 -10.66 -11.96
N LEU A 32 -4.73 -9.67 -11.95
CA LEU A 32 -5.03 -8.80 -13.09
C LEU A 32 -3.80 -8.02 -13.60
N PRO A 33 -3.80 -7.53 -14.85
CA PRO A 33 -2.73 -6.66 -15.34
C PRO A 33 -2.59 -5.38 -14.50
N TYR A 34 -1.35 -4.91 -14.32
CA TYR A 34 -1.06 -3.74 -13.47
C TYR A 34 -1.92 -2.50 -13.78
N PRO A 35 -2.18 -2.10 -15.05
CA PRO A 35 -3.02 -0.94 -15.33
C PRO A 35 -4.45 -1.06 -14.80
N VAL A 36 -4.99 -2.29 -14.74
CA VAL A 36 -6.33 -2.56 -14.19
C VAL A 36 -6.29 -2.41 -12.67
N ILE A 37 -5.29 -3.01 -12.02
CA ILE A 37 -5.11 -2.91 -10.57
C ILE A 37 -4.91 -1.45 -10.16
N TYR A 38 -4.13 -0.69 -10.93
CA TYR A 38 -3.92 0.73 -10.70
C TYR A 38 -5.23 1.52 -10.71
N ARG A 39 -6.08 1.30 -11.73
CA ARG A 39 -7.39 1.96 -11.80
C ARG A 39 -8.31 1.56 -10.66
N LEU A 40 -8.30 0.29 -10.25
CA LEU A 40 -9.06 -0.21 -9.11
C LEU A 40 -8.60 0.43 -7.80
N GLY A 41 -7.29 0.51 -7.55
CA GLY A 41 -6.72 1.13 -6.36
C GLY A 41 -7.04 2.64 -6.30
N CYS A 42 -6.83 3.38 -7.39
CA CYS A 42 -7.22 4.79 -7.44
C CYS A 42 -8.73 4.99 -7.26
N GLY A 43 -9.55 4.12 -7.87
CA GLY A 43 -11.01 4.13 -7.72
C GLY A 43 -11.44 3.90 -6.29
N LEU A 44 -10.83 2.93 -5.62
CA LEU A 44 -11.06 2.65 -4.19
C LEU A 44 -10.67 3.84 -3.32
N GLY A 45 -9.55 4.49 -3.62
CA GLY A 45 -9.13 5.72 -2.95
C GLY A 45 -10.15 6.86 -3.07
N LYS A 46 -10.67 7.10 -4.29
CA LYS A 46 -11.73 8.09 -4.52
C LYS A 46 -13.02 7.75 -3.79
N LEU A 47 -13.38 6.46 -3.74
CA LEU A 47 -14.54 6.00 -3.00
C LEU A 47 -14.34 6.24 -1.49
N ALA A 48 -13.17 5.89 -0.96
CA ALA A 48 -12.79 6.13 0.43
C ALA A 48 -12.83 7.63 0.78
N LEU A 49 -12.41 8.52 -0.13
CA LEU A 49 -12.50 9.97 0.07
C LEU A 49 -13.93 10.44 0.31
N ARG A 50 -14.92 9.84 -0.36
CA ARG A 50 -16.35 10.18 -0.21
C ARG A 50 -16.91 9.77 1.16
N PHE A 51 -16.48 8.62 1.68
CA PHE A 51 -16.99 8.08 2.94
C PHE A 51 -16.18 8.53 4.17
N MET A 52 -14.85 8.67 4.05
CA MET A 52 -13.94 8.95 5.15
C MET A 52 -13.66 10.44 5.34
N LYS A 53 -14.71 11.25 5.46
CA LYS A 53 -14.62 12.73 5.54
C LYS A 53 -13.68 13.23 6.65
N ARG A 54 -13.63 12.52 7.80
CA ARG A 54 -12.71 12.85 8.89
C ARG A 54 -11.24 12.71 8.47
N ARG A 55 -10.90 11.63 7.76
CA ARG A 55 -9.54 11.41 7.25
C ARG A 55 -9.17 12.46 6.20
N ALA A 56 -10.12 12.84 5.35
CA ALA A 56 -9.92 13.90 4.35
C ALA A 56 -9.55 15.24 5.01
N LYS A 57 -10.26 15.62 6.09
CA LYS A 57 -9.94 16.84 6.86
C LYS A 57 -8.53 16.80 7.47
N ILE A 58 -8.11 15.64 7.99
CA ILE A 58 -6.77 15.48 8.57
C ILE A 58 -5.70 15.66 7.49
N VAL A 59 -5.86 15.00 6.33
CA VAL A 59 -4.91 15.16 5.21
C VAL A 59 -4.86 16.62 4.76
N HIS A 60 -6.01 17.29 4.60
CA HIS A 60 -6.04 18.70 4.23
C HIS A 60 -5.29 19.58 5.22
N ARG A 61 -5.52 19.39 6.53
CA ARG A 61 -4.83 20.15 7.57
C ARG A 61 -3.33 19.89 7.58
N ASN A 62 -2.90 18.64 7.39
CA ASN A 62 -1.48 18.31 7.27
C ASN A 62 -0.85 19.02 6.07
N LEU A 63 -1.54 19.08 4.93
CA LEU A 63 -1.06 19.78 3.74
C LEU A 63 -1.01 21.29 3.92
N GLU A 64 -1.96 21.90 4.63
CA GLU A 64 -1.88 23.32 5.00
C GLU A 64 -0.66 23.64 5.86
N LEU A 65 -0.32 22.74 6.78
CA LEU A 65 0.81 22.92 7.70
C LEU A 65 2.16 22.64 7.03
N CYS A 66 2.26 21.61 6.20
CA CYS A 66 3.50 21.21 5.54
C CYS A 66 3.79 22.02 4.28
N PHE A 67 2.76 22.53 3.60
CA PHE A 67 2.87 23.28 2.34
C PHE A 67 2.01 24.56 2.40
N PRO A 68 2.36 25.51 3.29
CA PRO A 68 1.59 26.74 3.46
C PRO A 68 1.52 27.58 2.18
N GLU A 69 2.58 27.56 1.37
CA GLU A 69 2.72 28.28 0.09
C GLU A 69 1.85 27.75 -1.05
N MET A 70 1.37 26.50 -0.97
CA MET A 70 0.47 25.94 -1.98
C MET A 70 -0.91 26.61 -1.94
N SER A 71 -1.52 26.83 -3.10
CA SER A 71 -2.90 27.31 -3.15
C SER A 71 -3.88 26.27 -2.60
N GLU A 72 -5.07 26.72 -2.17
CA GLU A 72 -6.12 25.81 -1.71
C GLU A 72 -6.51 24.78 -2.79
N GLN A 73 -6.54 25.20 -4.06
CA GLN A 73 -6.87 24.32 -5.17
C GLN A 73 -5.83 23.21 -5.36
N GLU A 74 -4.54 23.54 -5.24
CA GLU A 74 -3.46 22.55 -5.33
C GLU A 74 -3.50 21.58 -4.16
N ARG A 75 -3.71 22.08 -2.94
CA ARG A 75 -3.87 21.22 -1.75
C ARG A 75 -5.05 20.27 -1.91
N ARG A 76 -6.20 20.73 -2.42
CA ARG A 76 -7.35 19.86 -2.71
C ARG A 76 -7.03 18.77 -3.73
N LYS A 77 -6.30 19.10 -4.81
CA LYS A 77 -5.83 18.08 -5.79
C LYS A 77 -4.91 17.05 -5.11
N MET A 78 -4.02 17.51 -4.23
CA MET A 78 -3.10 16.66 -3.49
C MET A 78 -3.82 15.76 -2.47
N VAL A 79 -4.92 16.22 -1.85
CA VAL A 79 -5.79 15.35 -1.03
C VAL A 79 -6.35 14.20 -1.87
N VAL A 80 -6.86 14.46 -3.08
CA VAL A 80 -7.36 13.40 -3.97
C VAL A 80 -6.25 12.42 -4.31
N LYS A 81 -5.07 12.92 -4.67
CA LYS A 81 -3.89 12.09 -4.97
C LYS A 81 -3.46 11.23 -3.78
N ASN A 82 -3.45 11.80 -2.57
CA ASN A 82 -3.14 11.06 -1.35
C ASN A 82 -4.12 9.89 -1.13
N PHE A 83 -5.41 10.11 -1.35
CA PHE A 83 -6.41 9.04 -1.25
C PHE A 83 -6.27 8.00 -2.36
N GLU A 84 -5.96 8.41 -3.60
CA GLU A 84 -5.59 7.48 -4.67
C GLU A 84 -4.41 6.59 -4.25
N SER A 85 -3.37 7.16 -3.63
CA SER A 85 -2.23 6.42 -3.08
C SER A 85 -2.62 5.48 -1.93
N VAL A 86 -3.51 5.89 -1.03
CA VAL A 86 -4.02 5.00 0.04
C VAL A 86 -4.74 3.78 -0.55
N GLY A 87 -5.58 3.99 -1.57
CA GLY A 87 -6.25 2.90 -2.26
C GLY A 87 -5.29 1.98 -3.00
N MET A 88 -4.23 2.55 -3.59
CA MET A 88 -3.13 1.78 -4.18
C MET A 88 -2.35 0.97 -3.14
N GLY A 89 -2.14 1.50 -1.93
CA GLY A 89 -1.44 0.78 -0.86
C GLY A 89 -2.08 -0.56 -0.50
N LEU A 90 -3.42 -0.68 -0.57
CA LEU A 90 -4.10 -1.97 -0.40
C LEU A 90 -3.72 -2.96 -1.52
N MET A 91 -3.70 -2.48 -2.76
CA MET A 91 -3.35 -3.30 -3.92
C MET A 91 -1.88 -3.72 -3.87
N GLU A 92 -0.98 -2.80 -3.55
CA GLU A 92 0.46 -3.03 -3.39
C GLU A 92 0.75 -4.03 -2.29
N THR A 93 0.01 -3.98 -1.17
CA THR A 93 0.12 -5.00 -0.11
C THR A 93 -0.23 -6.39 -0.65
N GLY A 94 -1.30 -6.50 -1.43
CA GLY A 94 -1.66 -7.76 -2.09
C GLY A 94 -0.61 -8.21 -3.12
N MET A 95 -0.04 -7.28 -3.89
CA MET A 95 1.05 -7.59 -4.82
C MET A 95 2.27 -8.12 -4.06
N ALA A 96 2.68 -7.47 -2.97
CA ALA A 96 3.82 -7.88 -2.17
C ALA A 96 3.65 -9.29 -1.57
N TRP A 97 2.42 -9.69 -1.23
CA TRP A 97 2.15 -11.03 -0.70
C TRP A 97 2.08 -12.12 -1.77
N PHE A 98 1.59 -11.81 -2.97
CA PHE A 98 1.19 -12.83 -3.94
C PHE A 98 1.94 -12.78 -5.27
N TRP A 99 2.61 -11.69 -5.62
CA TRP A 99 3.40 -11.63 -6.85
C TRP A 99 4.78 -12.25 -6.66
N PRO A 100 5.28 -12.97 -7.67
CA PRO A 100 6.68 -13.36 -7.69
C PRO A 100 7.56 -12.14 -7.93
N ASP A 101 8.76 -12.13 -7.33
CA ASP A 101 9.74 -11.03 -7.42
C ASP A 101 9.98 -10.57 -8.85
N ARG A 102 10.07 -11.50 -9.81
CA ARG A 102 10.25 -11.19 -11.24
C ARG A 102 9.17 -10.28 -11.83
N ARG A 103 7.95 -10.34 -11.30
CA ARG A 103 6.82 -9.50 -11.77
C ARG A 103 6.90 -8.12 -11.13
N ILE A 104 7.23 -8.05 -9.83
CA ILE A 104 7.44 -6.79 -9.11
C ILE A 104 8.59 -6.01 -9.75
N ALA A 105 9.72 -6.68 -10.02
CA ALA A 105 10.90 -6.06 -10.62
C ALA A 105 10.66 -5.40 -11.99
N ARG A 106 9.61 -5.79 -12.74
CA ARG A 106 9.23 -5.14 -14.00
C ARG A 106 8.58 -3.77 -13.81
N TRP A 107 8.08 -3.49 -12.61
CA TRP A 107 7.34 -2.25 -12.28
C TRP A 107 8.07 -1.40 -11.26
N THR A 108 9.28 -1.79 -10.86
CA THR A 108 10.07 -1.12 -9.82
C THR A 108 11.46 -0.80 -10.35
N GLU A 109 11.91 0.41 -10.07
CA GLU A 109 13.30 0.84 -10.24
C GLU A 109 13.87 1.12 -8.85
N VAL A 110 15.12 0.73 -8.60
CA VAL A 110 15.78 0.95 -7.31
C VAL A 110 16.98 1.84 -7.51
N ILE A 111 16.99 2.99 -6.83
CA ILE A 111 18.01 4.04 -6.92
C ILE A 111 18.72 4.13 -5.57
N GLY A 112 20.05 4.27 -5.55
CA GLY A 112 20.82 4.44 -4.30
C GLY A 112 21.19 3.14 -3.57
N MET A 113 21.13 1.99 -4.23
CA MET A 113 21.46 0.69 -3.62
C MET A 113 22.93 0.57 -3.19
N GLU A 114 23.81 1.36 -3.79
CA GLU A 114 25.22 1.48 -3.45
C GLU A 114 25.41 1.91 -1.99
N HIS A 115 24.65 2.89 -1.51
CA HIS A 115 24.75 3.38 -0.14
C HIS A 115 24.39 2.30 0.88
N ILE A 116 23.39 1.47 0.58
CA ILE A 116 22.99 0.35 1.42
C ILE A 116 24.10 -0.70 1.48
N ARG A 117 24.70 -1.03 0.33
CA ARG A 117 25.79 -2.02 0.26
C ARG A 117 27.02 -1.58 1.06
N ASP A 118 27.38 -0.30 0.95
CA ASP A 118 28.53 0.28 1.66
C ASP A 118 28.35 0.22 3.18
N VAL A 119 27.17 0.56 3.68
CA VAL A 119 26.87 0.49 5.12
C VAL A 119 26.76 -0.96 5.59
N GLN A 120 26.21 -1.86 4.77
CA GLN A 120 26.10 -3.29 5.11
C GLN A 120 27.48 -3.93 5.28
N ALA A 121 28.46 -3.54 4.47
CA ALA A 121 29.84 -4.01 4.56
C ALA A 121 30.49 -3.66 5.91
N GLN A 122 30.05 -2.58 6.56
CA GLN A 122 30.55 -2.15 7.87
C GLN A 122 30.01 -2.99 9.04
N LYS A 123 29.00 -3.84 8.81
CA LYS A 123 28.39 -4.75 9.80
C LYS A 123 27.87 -4.05 11.08
N ARG A 124 27.44 -2.78 10.98
CA ARG A 124 26.91 -2.00 12.11
C ARG A 124 25.37 -2.02 12.24
N GLY A 125 24.69 -2.75 11.33
CA GLY A 125 23.23 -2.69 11.19
C GLY A 125 22.78 -1.52 10.31
N ILE A 126 21.57 -1.62 9.75
CA ILE A 126 20.93 -0.62 8.87
C ILE A 126 19.48 -0.47 9.32
N LEU A 127 18.93 0.76 9.28
CA LEU A 127 17.55 1.14 9.62
C LEU A 127 16.93 1.94 8.48
#